data_AF-A0A3S4TDA3-F1
#
_entry.id   AF-A0A3S4TDA3-F1
#
_cell.length_a   1.000
_cell.length_b   1.000
_cell.length_c   1.000
_cell.angle_alpha   90.00
_cell.angle_beta   90.00
_cell.angle_gamma   90.00
#
_symmetry.space_group_name_H-M   'P 1'
#
loop_
_entity.id
_entity.type
_entity.pdbx_description
1 polymer ?
#
loop_
_entity_poly.entity_id
_entity_poly.type
_entity_poly.pdbx_seq_one_letter_code
_entity_poly.pdbx_strand_id
1 'polypeptide(L)'
;MRHSGSRHGWQLDATNVVTPLLSLITNVSMDHEQYLGTTLTEVSTEKAGIIKQGIPVVSGVANDDSGMVIRRTCDERKAPLFLFTREFNGSFSKENKKSWEYHGLDGQVLADLPMALRGNYQVANASLALAAVQLLRQQGWTVTEEQLSTGLQQTFWPGR
;
A
#
# COMPACT_ATOMS: atom_id res chain seq x y z
N MET A 1 26.12 -21.84 20.59
CA MET A 1 25.40 -22.27 19.37
C MET A 1 24.21 -21.33 19.20
N ARG A 2 24.24 -20.45 18.19
CA ARG A 2 23.18 -19.46 17.95
C ARG A 2 22.11 -20.11 17.09
N HIS A 3 20.87 -20.12 17.56
CA HIS A 3 19.72 -20.57 16.79
C HIS A 3 19.53 -19.68 15.55
N SER A 4 19.61 -20.31 14.38
CA SER A 4 19.18 -19.74 13.10
C SER A 4 17.65 -19.68 13.09
N GLY A 5 17.09 -18.56 13.50
CA GLY A 5 15.70 -18.24 13.20
C GLY A 5 15.57 -18.02 11.69
N SER A 6 14.77 -18.84 11.02
CA SER A 6 14.38 -18.69 9.62
C SER A 6 13.63 -17.36 9.44
N ARG A 7 14.35 -16.31 9.04
CA ARG A 7 13.76 -15.02 8.69
C ARG A 7 13.09 -15.17 7.32
N HIS A 8 11.76 -15.22 7.32
CA HIS A 8 10.96 -15.12 6.10
C HIS A 8 10.96 -13.64 5.67
N GLY A 9 11.94 -13.27 4.86
CA GLY A 9 12.04 -11.95 4.25
C GLY A 9 11.24 -11.89 2.95
N TRP A 10 10.60 -10.76 2.64
CA TRP A 10 9.83 -10.58 1.39
C TRP A 10 10.70 -10.75 0.14
N GLN A 11 12.00 -10.49 0.27
CA GLN A 11 12.97 -10.77 -0.79
C GLN A 11 13.13 -12.26 -1.09
N LEU A 12 12.95 -13.12 -0.08
CA LEU A 12 13.02 -14.58 -0.15
C LEU A 12 11.63 -15.25 -0.13
N ASP A 13 10.56 -14.45 -0.21
CA ASP A 13 9.19 -14.95 -0.25
C ASP A 13 8.97 -15.68 -1.58
N ALA A 14 8.36 -16.87 -1.51
CA ALA A 14 8.08 -17.70 -2.67
C ALA A 14 7.20 -16.99 -3.73
N THR A 15 6.45 -15.95 -3.34
CA THR A 15 5.65 -15.13 -4.24
C THR A 15 6.47 -14.08 -5.00
N ASN A 16 7.72 -13.80 -4.61
CA ASN A 16 8.57 -12.79 -5.26
C ASN A 16 9.26 -13.29 -6.56
N VAL A 17 8.94 -14.51 -7.02
CA VAL A 17 9.41 -15.06 -8.31
C VAL A 17 8.74 -14.41 -9.52
N VAL A 18 7.66 -13.66 -9.33
CA VAL A 18 6.91 -13.02 -10.41
C VAL A 18 7.43 -11.63 -10.76
N THR A 19 7.17 -11.20 -12.00
CA THR A 19 7.23 -9.78 -12.39
C THR A 19 5.81 -9.22 -12.32
N PRO A 20 5.49 -8.37 -11.33
CA PRO A 20 4.13 -7.88 -11.15
C PRO A 20 3.83 -6.71 -12.09
N LEU A 21 2.55 -6.40 -12.26
CA LEU A 21 2.08 -5.20 -12.96
C LEU A 21 2.32 -3.92 -12.15
N LEU A 22 2.28 -4.04 -10.82
CA LEU A 22 2.60 -3.02 -9.83
C LEU A 22 2.91 -3.69 -8.49
N SER A 23 3.65 -3.00 -7.62
CA SER A 23 3.91 -3.44 -6.24
C SER A 23 3.22 -2.51 -5.23
N LEU A 24 2.65 -3.07 -4.16
CA LEU A 24 2.01 -2.33 -3.07
C LEU A 24 2.81 -2.51 -1.78
N ILE A 25 3.23 -1.40 -1.16
CA ILE A 25 3.94 -1.41 0.13
C ILE A 25 3.17 -0.56 1.13
N THR A 26 2.44 -1.20 2.04
CA THR A 26 1.72 -0.54 3.14
C THR A 26 2.68 0.14 4.13
N ASN A 27 2.16 0.96 5.05
CA ASN A 27 3.00 1.62 6.05
C ASN A 27 3.75 0.57 6.89
N VAL A 28 5.08 0.67 6.87
CA VAL A 28 6.00 -0.23 7.58
C VAL A 28 5.70 -0.22 9.08
N SER A 29 5.42 0.93 9.69
CA SER A 29 5.21 1.04 11.14
C SER A 29 4.06 0.15 11.66
N MET A 30 3.07 -0.15 10.80
CA MET A 30 1.95 -1.04 11.16
C MET A 30 2.36 -2.50 11.29
N ASP A 31 3.40 -2.93 10.58
CA ASP A 31 3.84 -4.33 10.57
C ASP A 31 4.80 -4.65 11.74
N HIS A 32 5.38 -3.62 12.36
CA HIS A 32 6.33 -3.76 13.46
C HIS A 32 5.72 -3.95 14.84
N GLU A 33 4.48 -3.50 15.06
CA GLU A 33 3.81 -3.72 16.34
C GLU A 33 3.68 -5.23 16.66
N GLN A 34 3.75 -6.10 15.64
CA GLN A 34 3.74 -7.56 15.80
C GLN A 34 5.14 -8.21 15.96
N TYR A 35 6.25 -7.51 15.69
CA TYR A 35 7.61 -8.08 15.74
C TYR A 35 8.57 -7.19 16.55
N LEU A 36 8.58 -7.39 17.87
CA LEU A 36 9.34 -6.63 18.88
C LEU A 36 10.88 -6.81 18.83
N GLY A 37 11.51 -6.94 17.65
CA GLY A 37 12.97 -7.18 17.56
C GLY A 37 13.69 -6.74 16.29
N THR A 38 13.03 -6.04 15.36
CA THR A 38 13.63 -5.60 14.08
C THR A 38 13.48 -4.09 13.91
N THR A 39 14.50 -3.40 13.39
CA THR A 39 14.44 -1.95 13.14
C THR A 39 13.52 -1.63 11.95
N LEU A 40 12.87 -0.46 11.95
CA LEU A 40 12.00 -0.01 10.84
C LEU A 40 12.72 -0.03 9.48
N THR A 41 14.01 0.30 9.47
CA THR A 41 14.88 0.28 8.29
C THR A 41 15.09 -1.13 7.74
N GLU A 42 15.31 -2.14 8.61
CA GLU A 42 15.50 -3.53 8.18
C GLU A 42 14.24 -4.10 7.53
N VAL A 43 13.06 -3.85 8.10
CA VAL A 43 11.80 -4.31 7.46
C VAL A 43 11.50 -3.54 6.19
N SER A 44 11.80 -2.25 6.13
CA SER A 44 11.67 -1.49 4.88
C SER A 44 12.58 -2.05 3.79
N THR A 45 13.79 -2.49 4.18
CA THR A 45 14.74 -3.16 3.26
C THR A 45 14.16 -4.46 2.73
N GLU A 46 13.59 -5.30 3.60
CA GLU A 46 12.93 -6.55 3.17
C GLU A 46 11.77 -6.26 2.21
N LYS A 47 10.89 -5.32 2.57
CA LYS A 47 9.75 -4.91 1.75
C LYS A 47 10.15 -4.32 0.41
N ALA A 48 11.26 -3.58 0.35
CA ALA A 48 11.81 -3.07 -0.91
C ALA A 48 12.22 -4.20 -1.87
N GLY A 49 12.37 -5.44 -1.38
CA GLY A 49 12.65 -6.64 -2.18
C GLY A 49 11.61 -6.95 -3.26
N ILE A 50 10.36 -6.47 -3.13
CA ILE A 50 9.30 -6.70 -4.13
C ILE A 50 9.30 -5.68 -5.27
N ILE A 51 10.10 -4.61 -5.18
CA ILE A 51 10.15 -3.55 -6.20
C ILE A 51 10.87 -4.11 -7.44
N LYS A 52 10.29 -4.00 -8.63
CA LYS A 52 10.94 -4.52 -9.85
C LYS A 52 11.31 -3.38 -10.80
N GLN A 53 12.29 -3.61 -11.67
CA GLN A 53 12.82 -2.60 -12.59
C GLN A 53 11.71 -2.02 -13.47
N GLY A 54 11.53 -0.70 -13.44
CA GLY A 54 10.53 0.00 -14.26
C GLY A 54 9.06 -0.27 -13.88
N ILE A 55 8.80 -1.08 -12.86
CA ILE A 55 7.44 -1.44 -12.44
C ILE A 55 6.94 -0.44 -11.39
N PRO A 56 5.73 0.11 -11.52
CA PRO A 56 5.21 1.10 -10.59
C PRO A 56 5.03 0.54 -9.17
N VAL A 57 5.25 1.40 -8.18
CA VAL A 57 5.09 1.12 -6.75
C VAL A 57 4.11 2.11 -6.14
N VAL A 58 3.11 1.59 -5.44
CA VAL A 58 2.17 2.37 -4.63
C VAL A 58 2.52 2.13 -3.16
N SER A 59 2.72 3.19 -2.38
CA SER A 59 3.16 3.02 -1.00
C SER A 59 2.58 4.01 0.01
N GLY A 60 2.36 3.50 1.22
CA GLY A 60 1.93 4.27 2.40
C GLY A 60 3.07 4.58 3.38
N VAL A 61 4.33 4.41 2.98
CA VAL A 61 5.48 4.67 3.87
C VAL A 61 5.61 6.14 4.23
N ALA A 62 6.00 6.40 5.48
CA ALA A 62 6.20 7.74 6.01
C ALA A 62 7.44 8.42 5.40
N ASN A 63 7.53 9.74 5.57
CA ASN A 63 8.70 10.53 5.17
C ASN A 63 9.80 10.48 6.24
N ASP A 64 10.24 9.28 6.60
CA ASP A 64 11.28 9.02 7.59
C ASP A 64 12.37 8.08 7.02
N ASP A 65 13.33 7.67 7.85
CA ASP A 65 14.43 6.78 7.47
C ASP A 65 13.94 5.44 6.87
N SER A 66 12.76 4.97 7.28
CA SER A 66 12.15 3.74 6.77
C SER A 66 11.64 3.94 5.34
N GLY A 67 10.96 5.07 5.07
CA GLY A 67 10.52 5.45 3.73
C GLY A 67 11.65 5.81 2.77
N MET A 68 12.78 6.30 3.28
CA MET A 68 13.98 6.58 2.48
C MET A 68 14.50 5.33 1.75
N VAL A 69 14.42 4.15 2.37
CA VAL A 69 14.83 2.88 1.75
C VAL A 69 13.98 2.57 0.52
N ILE A 70 12.66 2.73 0.62
CA ILE A 70 11.72 2.50 -0.49
C ILE A 70 12.00 3.47 -1.63
N ARG A 71 12.13 4.76 -1.32
CA ARG A 71 12.41 5.81 -2.33
C ARG A 71 13.69 5.54 -3.08
N ARG A 72 14.78 5.31 -2.35
CA ARG A 72 16.08 4.99 -2.94
C ARG A 72 16.00 3.76 -3.84
N THR A 73 15.32 2.70 -3.38
CA THR A 73 15.17 1.48 -4.19
C THR A 73 14.36 1.74 -5.45
N CYS A 74 13.31 2.58 -5.37
CA CYS A 74 12.55 2.99 -6.55
C CYS A 74 13.41 3.76 -7.54
N ASP A 75 14.21 4.72 -7.07
CA ASP A 75 15.11 5.50 -7.92
C ASP A 75 16.15 4.61 -8.62
N GLU A 76 16.80 3.72 -7.86
CA GLU A 76 17.79 2.76 -8.38
C GLU A 76 17.16 1.84 -9.44
N ARG A 77 15.92 1.38 -9.21
CA ARG A 77 15.19 0.49 -10.11
C ARG A 77 14.38 1.23 -11.18
N LYS A 78 14.49 2.56 -11.25
CA LYS A 78 13.67 3.42 -12.13
C LYS A 78 12.17 3.09 -12.06
N ALA A 79 11.70 2.71 -10.89
CA ALA A 79 10.32 2.34 -10.62
C ALA A 79 9.53 3.60 -10.26
N PRO A 80 8.46 3.96 -10.99
CA PRO A 80 7.60 5.08 -10.62
C PRO A 80 7.00 4.87 -9.23
N LEU A 81 7.17 5.82 -8.33
CA LEU A 81 6.69 5.74 -6.95
C LEU A 81 5.52 6.71 -6.73
N PHE A 82 4.41 6.17 -6.23
CA PHE A 82 3.22 6.90 -5.83
C PHE A 82 3.03 6.77 -4.33
N LEU A 83 3.13 7.88 -3.61
CA LEU A 83 3.05 7.93 -2.15
C LEU A 83 1.70 8.46 -1.68
N PHE A 84 1.14 7.76 -0.69
CA PHE A 84 0.04 8.28 0.11
C PHE A 84 0.46 9.58 0.77
N THR A 85 -0.44 10.58 0.80
CA THR A 85 -0.24 11.98 1.22
C THR A 85 0.54 12.88 0.26
N ARG A 86 1.03 12.37 -0.88
CA ARG A 86 1.73 13.18 -1.89
C ARG A 86 1.05 13.11 -3.26
N GLU A 87 0.97 11.93 -3.85
CA GLU A 87 0.34 11.74 -5.17
C GLU A 87 -1.17 11.44 -5.07
N PHE A 88 -1.59 10.85 -3.95
CA PHE A 88 -3.00 10.57 -3.63
C PHE A 88 -3.19 10.60 -2.12
N ASN A 89 -4.42 10.76 -1.65
CA ASN A 89 -4.72 10.70 -0.22
C ASN A 89 -6.17 10.23 0.02
N GLY A 90 -6.48 9.99 1.29
CA GLY A 90 -7.83 9.74 1.73
C GLY A 90 -8.01 10.27 3.15
N SER A 91 -9.21 10.73 3.44
CA SER A 91 -9.54 11.27 4.76
C SER A 91 -10.99 10.97 5.14
N PHE A 92 -11.28 10.91 6.44
CA PHE A 92 -12.67 10.80 6.89
C PHE A 92 -13.44 12.06 6.51
N SER A 93 -14.69 11.89 6.08
CA SER A 93 -15.56 13.01 5.78
C SER A 93 -15.78 13.84 7.05
N LYS A 94 -15.61 15.17 6.92
CA LYS A 94 -15.85 16.12 8.02
C LYS A 94 -17.33 16.17 8.40
N GLU A 95 -18.21 15.88 7.44
CA GLU A 95 -19.67 15.96 7.59
C GLU A 95 -20.25 14.63 8.09
N ASN A 96 -19.71 13.50 7.63
CA ASN A 96 -20.17 12.16 8.01
C ASN A 96 -19.01 11.28 8.45
N LYS A 97 -18.82 11.15 9.78
CA LYS A 97 -17.77 10.33 10.40
C LYS A 97 -17.83 8.82 10.09
N LYS A 98 -18.88 8.35 9.41
CA LYS A 98 -19.01 6.95 8.94
C LYS A 98 -18.58 6.76 7.48
N SER A 99 -18.21 7.85 6.81
CA SER A 99 -17.79 7.86 5.41
C SER A 99 -16.41 8.51 5.28
N TRP A 100 -15.78 8.28 4.14
CA TRP A 100 -14.47 8.84 3.82
C TRP A 100 -14.44 9.27 2.36
N GLU A 101 -13.45 10.09 2.04
CA GLU A 101 -13.19 10.57 0.69
C GLU A 101 -11.80 10.12 0.23
N TYR A 102 -11.69 9.83 -1.06
CA TYR A 102 -10.45 9.50 -1.73
C TYR A 102 -10.12 10.58 -2.77
N HIS A 103 -8.88 11.06 -2.73
CA HIS A 103 -8.30 11.99 -3.71
C HIS A 103 -7.27 11.23 -4.54
N GLY A 104 -7.62 10.94 -5.79
CA GLY A 104 -6.90 10.00 -6.64
C GLY A 104 -5.77 10.59 -7.48
N LEU A 105 -5.04 9.67 -8.13
CA LEU A 105 -3.86 9.96 -8.95
C LEU A 105 -4.16 10.80 -10.20
N ASP A 106 -5.40 10.77 -10.66
CA ASP A 106 -5.94 11.49 -11.81
C ASP A 106 -6.66 12.80 -11.42
N GLY A 107 -6.61 13.18 -10.14
CA GLY A 107 -7.32 14.33 -9.59
C GLY A 107 -8.82 14.07 -9.35
N GLN A 108 -9.31 12.85 -9.58
CA GLN A 108 -10.68 12.49 -9.23
C GLN A 108 -10.86 12.47 -7.71
N VAL A 109 -11.99 12.98 -7.24
CA VAL A 109 -12.42 12.87 -5.84
C VAL A 109 -13.60 11.92 -5.77
N LEU A 110 -13.47 10.85 -5.01
CA LEU A 110 -14.55 9.94 -4.67
C LEU A 110 -15.00 10.24 -3.24
N ALA A 111 -16.21 10.78 -3.09
CA ALA A 111 -16.80 11.14 -1.81
C ALA A 111 -17.76 10.06 -1.29
N ASP A 112 -18.15 10.18 -0.02
CA ASP A 112 -19.13 9.33 0.65
C ASP A 112 -18.87 7.81 0.55
N LEU A 113 -17.58 7.44 0.50
CA LEU A 113 -17.19 6.04 0.42
C LEU A 113 -17.53 5.33 1.74
N PRO A 114 -18.10 4.10 1.67
CA PRO A 114 -18.41 3.32 2.85
C PRO A 114 -17.12 2.85 3.54
N MET A 115 -17.18 2.72 4.85
CA MET A 115 -16.09 2.15 5.64
C MET A 115 -16.54 0.86 6.31
N ALA A 116 -16.18 -0.27 5.71
CA ALA A 116 -16.52 -1.59 6.24
C ALA A 116 -15.71 -1.95 7.50
N LEU A 117 -14.46 -1.51 7.57
CA LEU A 117 -13.52 -1.86 8.65
C LEU A 117 -13.26 -0.68 9.59
N ARG A 118 -13.24 -0.92 10.90
CA ARG A 118 -12.96 0.13 11.90
C ARG A 118 -11.45 0.38 12.01
N GLY A 119 -11.07 1.65 12.11
CA GLY A 119 -9.70 2.08 12.43
C GLY A 119 -9.14 3.12 11.46
N ASN A 120 -8.36 4.07 11.99
CA ASN A 120 -7.86 5.21 11.21
C ASN A 120 -6.99 4.81 10.02
N TYR A 121 -6.32 3.66 10.11
CA TYR A 121 -5.43 3.14 9.06
C TYR A 121 -6.18 2.51 7.88
N GLN A 122 -7.46 2.19 8.03
CA GLN A 122 -8.23 1.55 6.96
C GLN A 122 -8.44 2.47 5.77
N VAL A 123 -8.54 3.78 6.00
CA VAL A 123 -8.55 4.80 4.94
C VAL A 123 -7.27 4.75 4.12
N ALA A 124 -6.11 4.63 4.77
CA ALA A 124 -4.84 4.56 4.08
C ALA A 124 -4.78 3.29 3.22
N ASN A 125 -5.08 2.12 3.78
CA ASN A 125 -5.06 0.86 3.04
C ASN A 125 -6.05 0.85 1.86
N ALA A 126 -7.27 1.35 2.07
CA ALA A 126 -8.26 1.48 1.00
C ALA A 126 -7.77 2.44 -0.09
N SER A 127 -7.15 3.57 0.29
CA SER A 127 -6.57 4.52 -0.67
C SER A 127 -5.44 3.91 -1.49
N LEU A 128 -4.59 3.07 -0.89
CA LEU A 128 -3.55 2.32 -1.62
C LEU A 128 -4.17 1.38 -2.67
N ALA A 129 -5.24 0.67 -2.30
CA ALA A 129 -5.94 -0.22 -3.22
C ALA A 129 -6.60 0.55 -4.37
N LEU A 130 -7.24 1.69 -4.09
CA LEU A 130 -7.83 2.56 -5.12
C LEU A 130 -6.77 3.09 -6.10
N ALA A 131 -5.63 3.56 -5.58
CA ALA A 131 -4.51 4.02 -6.40
C ALA A 131 -3.98 2.89 -7.31
N ALA A 132 -3.86 1.66 -6.79
CA ALA A 132 -3.48 0.50 -7.58
C ALA A 132 -4.48 0.20 -8.72
N VAL A 133 -5.79 0.27 -8.44
CA VAL A 133 -6.83 0.10 -9.46
C VAL A 133 -6.73 1.17 -10.55
N GLN A 134 -6.48 2.44 -10.18
CA GLN A 134 -6.29 3.52 -11.15
C GLN A 134 -5.08 3.26 -12.06
N LEU A 135 -3.95 2.78 -11.51
CA LEU A 135 -2.79 2.41 -12.32
C LEU A 135 -3.06 1.21 -13.24
N LEU A 136 -3.81 0.21 -12.77
CA LEU A 136 -4.21 -0.92 -13.62
C LEU A 136 -5.12 -0.47 -14.76
N ARG A 137 -6.06 0.45 -14.51
CA ARG A 137 -6.90 1.06 -15.56
C ARG A 137 -6.05 1.78 -16.62
N GLN A 138 -5.01 2.51 -16.22
CA GLN A 138 -4.07 3.15 -17.15
C GLN A 138 -3.28 2.14 -18.00
N GLN A 139 -3.09 0.93 -17.50
CA GLN A 139 -2.49 -0.20 -18.25
C GLN A 139 -3.50 -0.96 -19.12
N GLY A 140 -4.76 -0.50 -19.21
CA GLY A 140 -5.81 -1.09 -20.06
C GLY A 140 -6.68 -2.14 -19.37
N TRP A 141 -6.59 -2.32 -18.04
CA TRP A 141 -7.46 -3.22 -17.31
C TRP A 141 -8.83 -2.59 -17.03
N THR A 142 -9.90 -3.32 -17.31
CA THR A 142 -11.25 -2.85 -17.03
C THR A 142 -11.68 -3.25 -15.62
N VAL A 143 -11.81 -2.25 -14.75
CA VAL A 143 -12.50 -2.36 -13.45
C VAL A 143 -13.61 -1.32 -13.46
N THR A 144 -14.87 -1.72 -13.30
CA THR A 144 -16.02 -0.80 -13.31
C THR A 144 -16.20 -0.09 -11.97
N GLU A 145 -16.90 1.04 -11.97
CA GLU A 145 -17.28 1.73 -10.71
C GLU A 145 -18.14 0.86 -9.80
N GLU A 146 -19.01 0.02 -10.39
CA GLU A 146 -19.81 -0.95 -9.65
C GLU A 146 -18.92 -1.98 -8.94
N GLN A 147 -17.94 -2.57 -9.64
CA GLN A 147 -16.99 -3.51 -9.04
C GLN A 147 -16.16 -2.86 -7.93
N LEU A 148 -15.81 -1.58 -8.09
CA LEU A 148 -15.10 -0.81 -7.08
C LEU A 148 -15.96 -0.61 -5.83
N SER A 149 -17.19 -0.15 -5.99
CA SER A 149 -18.14 0.06 -4.90
C SER A 149 -18.46 -1.23 -4.16
N THR A 150 -18.76 -2.31 -4.90
CA THR A 150 -19.00 -3.64 -4.33
C THR A 150 -17.77 -4.16 -3.59
N GLY A 151 -16.57 -4.02 -4.14
CA GLY A 151 -15.33 -4.43 -3.49
C GLY A 151 -15.10 -3.71 -2.16
N LEU A 152 -15.28 -2.39 -2.12
CA LEU A 152 -15.15 -1.61 -0.89
C LEU A 152 -16.19 -1.99 0.18
N GLN A 153 -17.43 -2.30 -0.23
CA GLN A 153 -18.50 -2.69 0.68
C GLN A 153 -18.35 -4.11 1.22
N GLN A 154 -17.92 -5.04 0.37
CA GLN A 154 -17.83 -6.46 0.71
C GLN A 154 -16.47 -6.84 1.32
N THR A 155 -15.53 -5.90 1.42
CA THR A 155 -14.23 -6.15 2.06
C THR A 155 -14.46 -6.59 3.50
N PHE A 156 -14.14 -7.87 3.76
CA PHE A 156 -14.23 -8.50 5.07
C PHE A 156 -12.88 -9.13 5.40
N TRP A 157 -12.32 -8.78 6.56
CA TRP A 157 -11.07 -9.35 7.05
C TRP A 157 -11.35 -10.09 8.36
N PRO A 158 -11.34 -11.43 8.41
CA PRO A 158 -11.58 -12.16 9.65
C PRO A 158 -10.62 -11.68 10.77
N GLY A 159 -11.17 -11.11 11.84
CA GLY A 159 -10.39 -10.55 12.95
C GLY A 159 -10.04 -9.05 12.84
N ARG A 160 -10.57 -8.32 11.84
CA ARG A 160 -10.57 -6.85 11.78
C ARG A 160 -11.91 -6.30 11.28
#